data_AF-M0KAT7-F1
#
_entry.id   AF-M0KAT7-F1
#
_cell.length_a   1.000
_cell.length_b   1.000
_cell.length_c   1.000
_cell.angle_alpha   90.00
_cell.angle_beta   90.00
_cell.angle_gamma   90.00
#
_symmetry.space_group_name_H-M   'P 1'
#
loop_
_entity.id
_entity.type
_entity.pdbx_description
1 polymer ?
#
loop_
_entity_poly.entity_id
_entity_poly.type
_entity_poly.pdbx_seq_one_letter_code
_entity_poly.pdbx_strand_id
1 'polypeptide(L)'
;MAAADQQTTTVAQLAERVDRLESELESKDERIDDLENQVDELSTQNQILQARVDAMDRATDDHDDALAEIQSRELEKGAHLKFDNVERRAADLDVEGDRLEKFAGDDDVQYCRLPGECDPLERSGSSSLAQGDLLPIQQLARLDDDMLRSTSDSTPSRLAVKLWSERERDGLGPWSKGSGEVRHYLDSSDLRHWIRRVEDGVSETYAKKLAQRTLDAVENLAKGRVYSQRKNRRKDGLRYKERRLILPSDSDIPGEQEG
;
A
#
# COMPACT_ATOMS: atom_id res chain seq x y z
N MET A 1 -44.40 -95.25 2.13
CA MET A 1 -43.46 -94.75 3.14
C MET A 1 -42.32 -93.98 2.49
N ALA A 2 -41.44 -94.58 1.68
CA ALA A 2 -40.25 -93.90 1.12
C ALA A 2 -40.54 -92.59 0.34
N ALA A 3 -41.57 -92.55 -0.52
CA ALA A 3 -41.91 -91.33 -1.28
C ALA A 3 -42.47 -90.19 -0.40
N ALA A 4 -43.15 -90.53 0.69
CA ALA A 4 -43.67 -89.55 1.64
C ALA A 4 -42.53 -88.95 2.48
N ASP A 5 -41.59 -89.77 2.97
CA ASP A 5 -40.40 -89.31 3.70
C ASP A 5 -39.51 -88.40 2.84
N GLN A 6 -39.38 -88.73 1.54
CA GLN A 6 -38.62 -87.94 0.60
C GLN A 6 -39.28 -86.58 0.33
N GLN A 7 -40.61 -86.54 0.20
CA GLN A 7 -41.37 -85.28 0.13
C GLN A 7 -41.22 -84.45 1.41
N THR A 8 -41.33 -85.07 2.59
CA THR A 8 -41.14 -84.37 3.87
C THR A 8 -39.76 -83.74 3.99
N THR A 9 -38.72 -84.44 3.55
CA THR A 9 -37.34 -83.91 3.56
C THR A 9 -37.18 -82.73 2.60
N THR A 10 -37.74 -82.82 1.38
CA THR A 10 -37.68 -81.69 0.42
C THR A 10 -38.44 -80.47 0.91
N VAL A 11 -39.59 -80.65 1.56
CA VAL A 11 -40.36 -79.54 2.13
C VAL A 11 -39.58 -78.85 3.25
N ALA A 12 -38.92 -79.63 4.13
CA ALA A 12 -38.08 -79.08 5.19
C ALA A 12 -36.89 -78.27 4.64
N GLN A 13 -36.21 -78.79 3.62
CA GLN A 13 -35.09 -78.09 2.96
C GLN A 13 -35.52 -76.81 2.24
N LEU A 14 -36.70 -76.82 1.62
CA LEU A 14 -37.27 -75.63 1.00
C LEU A 14 -37.67 -74.59 2.04
N ALA A 15 -38.25 -75.00 3.17
CA ALA A 15 -38.59 -74.09 4.27
C ALA A 15 -37.33 -73.41 4.82
N GLU A 16 -36.27 -74.15 5.13
CA GLU A 16 -35.00 -73.58 5.60
C GLU A 16 -34.38 -72.61 4.58
N ARG A 17 -34.49 -72.93 3.29
CA ARG A 17 -34.04 -72.04 2.22
C ARG A 17 -34.87 -70.76 2.14
N VAL A 18 -36.19 -70.84 2.34
CA VAL A 18 -37.08 -69.68 2.38
C VAL A 18 -36.72 -68.79 3.56
N ASP A 19 -36.62 -69.34 4.77
CA ASP A 19 -36.27 -68.59 5.98
C ASP A 19 -34.93 -67.84 5.81
N ARG A 20 -33.91 -68.51 5.26
CA ARG A 20 -32.62 -67.88 4.99
C ARG A 20 -32.73 -66.76 3.96
N LEU A 21 -33.49 -66.97 2.89
CA LEU A 21 -33.68 -65.94 1.86
C LEU A 21 -34.44 -64.74 2.42
N GLU A 22 -35.43 -64.95 3.28
CA GLU A 22 -36.16 -63.88 3.96
C GLU A 22 -35.24 -63.06 4.86
N SER A 23 -34.37 -63.70 5.66
CA SER A 23 -33.37 -62.99 6.47
C SER A 23 -32.34 -62.24 5.63
N GLU A 24 -31.91 -62.81 4.51
CA GLU A 24 -31.00 -62.12 3.57
C GLU A 24 -31.67 -60.90 2.91
N LEU A 25 -32.98 -60.97 2.68
CA LEU A 25 -33.77 -59.88 2.10
C LEU A 25 -33.93 -58.73 3.10
N GLU A 26 -34.30 -59.05 4.34
CA GLU A 26 -34.41 -58.07 5.44
C GLU A 26 -33.08 -57.32 5.65
N SER A 27 -31.95 -58.03 5.71
CA SER A 27 -30.63 -57.41 5.85
C SER A 27 -30.24 -56.54 4.65
N LYS A 28 -30.73 -56.86 3.43
CA LYS A 28 -30.51 -56.03 2.25
C LYS A 28 -31.36 -54.78 2.28
N ASP A 29 -32.62 -54.89 2.70
CA ASP A 29 -33.53 -53.76 2.82
C ASP A 29 -32.98 -52.73 3.84
N GLU A 30 -32.53 -53.18 5.02
CA GLU A 30 -31.86 -52.31 6.00
C GLU A 30 -30.63 -51.59 5.41
N ARG A 31 -29.83 -52.31 4.63
CA ARG A 31 -28.65 -51.73 3.98
C ARG A 31 -29.01 -50.74 2.88
N ILE A 32 -30.12 -50.97 2.17
CA ILE A 32 -30.62 -50.02 1.16
C ILE A 32 -31.04 -48.74 1.85
N ASP A 33 -31.83 -48.82 2.92
CA ASP A 33 -32.27 -47.66 3.69
C ASP A 33 -31.07 -46.84 4.21
N ASP A 34 -30.04 -47.50 4.76
CA ASP A 34 -28.81 -46.83 5.21
C ASP A 34 -28.06 -46.11 4.07
N LEU A 35 -28.00 -46.72 2.88
CA LEU A 35 -27.34 -46.13 1.72
C LEU A 35 -28.14 -44.96 1.14
N GLU A 36 -29.47 -45.07 1.10
CA GLU A 36 -30.36 -43.98 0.67
C GLU A 36 -30.19 -42.75 1.57
N ASN A 37 -30.17 -42.96 2.89
CA ASN A 37 -29.92 -41.89 3.86
C ASN A 37 -28.55 -41.21 3.66
N GLN A 38 -27.49 -41.99 3.39
CA GLN A 38 -26.16 -41.44 3.11
C GLN A 38 -26.12 -40.65 1.80
N VAL A 39 -26.82 -41.10 0.76
CA VAL A 39 -26.92 -40.38 -0.51
C VAL A 39 -27.62 -39.04 -0.31
N ASP A 40 -28.69 -39.00 0.47
CA ASP A 40 -29.42 -37.76 0.76
C ASP A 40 -28.57 -36.77 1.57
N GLU A 41 -27.80 -37.27 2.55
CA GLU A 41 -26.86 -36.44 3.31
C GLU A 41 -25.76 -35.86 2.40
N LEU A 42 -25.12 -36.71 1.59
CA LEU A 42 -24.07 -36.28 0.66
C LEU A 42 -24.60 -35.29 -0.39
N SER A 43 -25.82 -35.50 -0.89
CA SER A 43 -26.48 -34.58 -1.81
C SER A 43 -26.67 -33.20 -1.18
N THR A 44 -27.13 -33.17 0.07
CA THR A 44 -27.29 -31.92 0.84
C THR A 44 -25.96 -31.22 1.06
N GLN A 45 -24.92 -31.96 1.45
CA GLN A 45 -23.57 -31.40 1.61
C GLN A 45 -23.02 -30.83 0.30
N ASN A 46 -23.26 -31.50 -0.82
CA ASN A 46 -22.84 -31.04 -2.14
C ASN A 46 -23.50 -29.71 -2.52
N GLN A 47 -24.80 -29.57 -2.28
CA GLN A 47 -25.54 -28.32 -2.51
C GLN A 47 -24.99 -27.16 -1.68
N ILE A 48 -24.65 -27.41 -0.41
CA ILE A 48 -24.03 -26.41 0.47
C ILE A 48 -22.65 -26.00 -0.05
N LEU A 49 -21.83 -26.97 -0.46
CA LEU A 49 -20.50 -26.70 -1.01
C LEU A 49 -20.59 -25.90 -2.32
N GLN A 50 -21.50 -26.24 -3.22
CA GLN A 50 -21.72 -25.50 -4.46
C GLN A 50 -22.10 -24.05 -4.16
N ALA A 51 -23.04 -23.82 -3.24
CA ALA A 51 -23.44 -22.47 -2.84
C ALA A 51 -22.26 -21.67 -2.24
N ARG A 52 -21.35 -22.33 -1.51
CA ARG A 52 -20.14 -21.68 -0.98
C ARG A 52 -19.14 -21.34 -2.08
N VAL A 53 -18.93 -22.22 -3.06
CA VAL A 53 -18.06 -21.95 -4.21
C VAL A 53 -18.60 -20.76 -4.99
N ASP A 54 -19.89 -20.76 -5.33
CA ASP A 54 -20.51 -19.64 -6.05
C ASP A 54 -20.40 -18.31 -5.27
N ALA A 55 -20.42 -18.35 -3.93
CA ALA A 55 -20.24 -17.16 -3.11
C ALA A 55 -18.78 -16.68 -3.10
N MET A 56 -17.81 -17.59 -3.09
CA MET A 56 -16.38 -17.26 -3.18
C MET A 56 -16.01 -16.71 -4.55
N ASP A 57 -16.61 -17.24 -5.62
CA ASP A 57 -16.39 -16.75 -6.98
C ASP A 57 -16.85 -15.30 -7.10
N ARG A 58 -18.09 -14.99 -6.69
CA ARG A 58 -18.62 -13.61 -6.67
C ARG A 58 -17.74 -12.67 -5.84
N ALA A 59 -17.32 -13.12 -4.66
CA ALA A 59 -16.43 -12.31 -3.84
C ALA A 59 -15.10 -12.05 -4.54
N THR A 60 -14.54 -13.03 -5.25
CA THR A 60 -13.28 -12.86 -5.98
C THR A 60 -13.45 -11.86 -7.13
N ASP A 61 -14.55 -11.95 -7.87
CA ASP A 61 -14.90 -10.99 -8.93
C ASP A 61 -15.00 -9.56 -8.37
N ASP A 62 -15.72 -9.37 -7.25
CA ASP A 62 -15.83 -8.05 -6.59
C ASP A 62 -14.46 -7.49 -6.16
N HIS A 63 -13.54 -8.34 -5.70
CA HIS A 63 -12.19 -7.91 -5.34
C HIS A 63 -11.35 -7.57 -6.56
N ASP A 64 -11.51 -8.31 -7.67
CA ASP A 64 -10.82 -8.04 -8.92
C ASP A 64 -11.25 -6.69 -9.51
N ASP A 65 -12.55 -6.39 -9.51
CA ASP A 65 -13.10 -5.09 -9.93
C ASP A 65 -12.55 -3.95 -9.06
N ALA A 66 -12.57 -4.12 -7.73
CA ALA A 66 -12.05 -3.11 -6.81
C ALA A 66 -10.53 -2.88 -7.00
N LEU A 67 -9.77 -3.93 -7.28
CA LEU A 67 -8.34 -3.80 -7.59
C LEU A 67 -8.11 -3.05 -8.90
N ALA A 68 -8.89 -3.34 -9.95
CA ALA A 68 -8.79 -2.64 -11.23
C ALA A 68 -9.11 -1.15 -11.07
N GLU A 69 -10.14 -0.80 -10.29
CA GLU A 69 -10.48 0.59 -9.99
C GLU A 69 -9.33 1.32 -9.26
N ILE A 70 -8.76 0.69 -8.23
CA ILE A 70 -7.63 1.27 -7.49
C ILE A 70 -6.42 1.45 -8.40
N GLN A 71 -6.06 0.43 -9.18
CA GLN A 71 -4.93 0.49 -10.10
C GLN A 71 -5.11 1.61 -11.13
N SER A 72 -6.30 1.75 -11.71
CA SER A 72 -6.63 2.81 -12.66
C SER A 72 -6.44 4.19 -12.03
N ARG A 73 -7.03 4.43 -10.85
CA ARG A 73 -6.91 5.70 -10.12
C ARG A 73 -5.48 6.04 -9.71
N GLU A 74 -4.68 5.05 -9.34
CA GLU A 74 -3.28 5.30 -8.99
C GLU A 74 -2.46 5.64 -10.23
N LEU A 75 -2.70 4.97 -11.36
CA LEU A 75 -2.08 5.30 -12.64
C LEU A 75 -2.45 6.71 -13.12
N GLU A 76 -3.71 7.13 -12.98
CA GLU A 76 -4.17 8.51 -13.27
C GLU A 76 -3.54 9.57 -12.34
N LYS A 77 -3.07 9.17 -11.16
CA LYS A 77 -2.29 10.05 -10.26
C LYS A 77 -0.80 10.04 -10.58
N GLY A 78 -0.39 9.38 -11.65
CA GLY A 78 0.99 9.22 -12.06
C GLY A 78 1.77 8.18 -11.26
N ALA A 79 1.10 7.18 -10.66
CA ALA A 79 1.76 6.06 -10.01
C ALA A 79 2.45 5.15 -11.01
N HIS A 80 3.56 4.55 -10.58
CA HIS A 80 4.25 3.50 -11.33
C HIS A 80 3.99 2.17 -10.66
N LEU A 81 3.16 1.35 -11.28
CA LEU A 81 2.77 0.06 -10.72
C LEU A 81 3.69 -1.02 -11.27
N LYS A 82 4.00 -2.03 -10.46
CA LYS A 82 4.74 -3.20 -10.96
C LYS A 82 3.95 -3.87 -12.07
N PHE A 83 4.60 -4.10 -13.20
CA PHE A 83 3.92 -4.58 -14.39
C PHE A 83 3.28 -5.95 -14.14
N ASP A 84 3.94 -6.88 -13.45
CA ASP A 84 3.40 -8.21 -13.12
C ASP A 84 2.09 -8.16 -12.31
N ASN A 85 1.91 -7.13 -11.47
CA ASN A 85 0.71 -6.97 -10.65
C ASN A 85 -0.48 -6.41 -11.45
N VAL A 86 -0.19 -5.78 -12.58
CA VAL A 86 -1.17 -5.11 -13.44
C VAL A 86 -1.47 -5.95 -14.68
N GLU A 87 -0.49 -6.68 -15.23
CA GLU A 87 -0.59 -7.39 -16.50
C GLU A 87 -1.83 -8.27 -16.60
N ARG A 88 -2.13 -9.02 -15.53
CA ARG A 88 -3.29 -9.92 -15.49
C ARG A 88 -4.63 -9.21 -15.69
N ARG A 89 -4.73 -7.93 -15.29
CA ARG A 89 -5.95 -7.11 -15.29
C ARG A 89 -5.82 -5.89 -16.20
N ALA A 90 -4.80 -5.85 -17.06
CA ALA A 90 -4.53 -4.68 -17.89
C ALA A 90 -5.67 -4.34 -18.86
N ALA A 91 -6.49 -5.33 -19.23
CA ALA A 91 -7.68 -5.15 -20.07
C ALA A 91 -8.90 -4.58 -19.32
N ASP A 92 -8.89 -4.64 -17.99
CA ASP A 92 -10.00 -4.22 -17.13
C ASP A 92 -9.76 -2.82 -16.54
N LEU A 93 -8.61 -2.21 -16.83
CA LEU A 93 -8.28 -0.87 -16.36
C LEU A 93 -8.98 0.19 -17.18
N ASP A 94 -9.68 1.09 -16.49
CA ASP A 94 -10.29 2.28 -17.10
C ASP A 94 -9.31 3.45 -16.96
N VAL A 95 -8.41 3.58 -17.93
CA VAL A 95 -7.36 4.61 -17.93
C VAL A 95 -7.38 5.46 -19.19
N GLU A 96 -7.06 6.75 -19.02
CA GLU A 96 -7.03 7.70 -20.13
C GLU A 96 -6.02 7.28 -21.22
N GLY A 97 -6.50 7.11 -22.45
CA GLY A 97 -5.69 6.69 -23.60
C GLY A 97 -5.56 5.18 -23.79
N ASP A 98 -6.18 4.36 -22.91
CA ASP A 98 -6.31 2.89 -23.01
C ASP A 98 -4.98 2.16 -23.29
N ARG A 99 -3.88 2.74 -22.80
CA ARG A 99 -2.53 2.24 -23.05
C ARG A 99 -1.67 2.46 -21.83
N LEU A 100 -0.94 1.41 -21.44
CA LEU A 100 0.12 1.47 -20.46
C LEU A 100 1.47 1.50 -21.15
N GLU A 101 2.36 2.39 -20.70
CA GLU A 101 3.77 2.37 -21.05
C GLU A 101 4.51 1.48 -20.06
N LYS A 102 5.27 0.49 -20.55
CA LYS A 102 6.15 -0.35 -19.72
C LYS A 102 7.56 0.23 -19.69
N PHE A 103 8.21 0.21 -18.53
CA PHE A 103 9.60 0.63 -18.38
C PHE A 103 10.33 -0.18 -17.30
N ALA A 104 11.66 -0.24 -17.38
CA ALA A 104 12.50 -0.88 -16.37
C ALA A 104 12.90 0.14 -15.29
N GLY A 105 12.74 -0.23 -14.02
CA GLY A 105 13.26 0.53 -12.88
C GLY A 105 14.75 0.30 -12.65
N ASP A 106 15.35 1.11 -11.78
CA ASP A 106 16.76 0.98 -11.36
C ASP A 106 17.04 -0.31 -10.57
N ASP A 107 15.99 -1.01 -10.14
CA ASP A 107 16.00 -2.28 -9.41
C ASP A 107 15.83 -3.51 -10.32
N ASP A 108 15.93 -3.34 -11.65
CA ASP A 108 15.70 -4.38 -12.67
C ASP A 108 14.27 -4.95 -12.67
N VAL A 109 13.33 -4.27 -11.98
CA VAL A 109 11.91 -4.64 -11.98
C VAL A 109 11.18 -3.88 -13.09
N GLN A 110 10.20 -4.54 -13.72
CA GLN A 110 9.35 -3.92 -14.74
C GLN A 110 8.18 -3.19 -14.09
N TYR A 111 7.94 -1.97 -14.53
CA TYR A 111 6.86 -1.09 -14.10
C TYR A 111 6.01 -0.65 -15.28
N CYS A 112 4.81 -0.15 -14.99
CA CYS A 112 3.93 0.50 -15.95
C CYS A 112 3.37 1.82 -15.43
N ARG A 113 3.08 2.72 -16.37
CA ARG A 113 2.51 4.06 -16.14
C ARG A 113 1.62 4.48 -17.31
N LEU A 114 0.92 5.61 -17.19
CA LEU A 114 0.25 6.23 -18.33
C LEU A 114 1.26 6.95 -19.25
N PRO A 115 1.09 6.88 -20.58
CA PRO A 115 1.92 7.58 -21.54
C PRO A 115 1.94 9.09 -21.29
N GLY A 116 3.13 9.68 -21.20
CA GLY A 116 3.29 11.14 -21.03
C GLY A 116 3.35 11.61 -19.57
N GLU A 117 3.09 10.74 -18.59
CA GLU A 117 3.45 10.95 -17.18
C GLU A 117 4.98 10.98 -17.06
N CYS A 118 5.57 12.18 -17.12
CA CYS A 118 7.02 12.38 -17.05
C CYS A 118 7.57 12.11 -15.64
N ASP A 119 8.87 11.83 -15.55
CA ASP A 119 9.61 11.84 -14.29
C ASP A 119 9.28 13.12 -13.51
N PRO A 120 8.61 13.01 -12.36
CA PRO A 120 8.28 14.15 -11.55
C PRO A 120 9.55 14.88 -11.07
N LEU A 121 10.70 14.22 -10.99
CA LEU A 121 11.97 14.88 -10.66
C LEU A 121 12.66 15.55 -11.85
N GLU A 122 12.05 15.51 -13.05
CA GLU A 122 12.58 16.08 -14.30
C GLU A 122 14.05 15.70 -14.57
N ARG A 123 14.51 14.52 -14.10
CA ARG A 123 15.87 14.07 -14.32
C ARG A 123 15.91 13.39 -15.68
N SER A 124 16.75 13.89 -16.58
CA SER A 124 16.97 13.26 -17.88
C SER A 124 17.71 11.92 -17.67
N GLY A 125 16.97 10.83 -17.48
CA GLY A 125 17.54 9.50 -17.41
C GLY A 125 16.65 8.51 -16.66
N SER A 126 16.27 7.44 -17.38
CA SER A 126 15.78 6.09 -17.00
C SER A 126 14.93 5.81 -15.75
N SER A 127 14.89 6.64 -14.71
CA SER A 127 14.05 6.45 -13.53
C SER A 127 13.17 7.66 -13.27
N SER A 128 11.90 7.51 -13.64
CA SER A 128 10.84 8.39 -13.18
C SER A 128 10.27 7.83 -11.89
N LEU A 129 10.40 8.53 -10.75
CA LEU A 129 9.59 8.19 -9.58
C LEU A 129 8.14 8.55 -9.85
N ALA A 130 7.13 7.98 -9.20
CA ALA A 130 5.79 8.54 -9.28
C ALA A 130 5.66 9.78 -8.39
N GLN A 131 4.64 10.61 -8.61
CA GLN A 131 4.25 11.62 -7.61
C GLN A 131 3.99 10.95 -6.25
N GLY A 132 3.33 9.78 -6.24
CA GLY A 132 3.02 8.98 -5.06
C GLY A 132 4.24 8.43 -4.30
N ASP A 133 5.37 8.22 -4.98
CA ASP A 133 6.59 7.64 -4.37
C ASP A 133 7.40 8.66 -3.57
N LEU A 134 7.05 9.94 -3.71
CA LEU A 134 7.77 11.03 -3.10
C LEU A 134 7.27 11.32 -1.68
N LEU A 135 8.14 11.95 -0.89
CA LEU A 135 7.74 12.46 0.40
C LEU A 135 6.64 13.52 0.22
N PRO A 136 5.67 13.64 1.15
CA PRO A 136 4.66 14.71 1.12
C PRO A 136 5.27 16.10 0.93
N ILE A 137 6.45 16.36 1.51
CA ILE A 137 7.15 17.63 1.32
C ILE A 137 7.66 17.85 -0.12
N GLN A 138 8.09 16.79 -0.81
CA GLN A 138 8.50 16.83 -2.22
C GLN A 138 7.29 16.96 -3.14
N GLN A 139 6.18 16.28 -2.83
CA GLN A 139 4.92 16.40 -3.58
C GLN A 139 4.40 17.84 -3.56
N LEU A 140 4.34 18.44 -2.36
CA LEU A 140 3.88 19.82 -2.18
C LEU A 140 4.82 20.85 -2.80
N ALA A 141 6.12 20.56 -2.86
CA ALA A 141 7.12 21.45 -3.48
C ALA A 141 6.93 21.67 -4.98
N ARG A 142 6.09 20.85 -5.63
CA ARG A 142 5.76 20.97 -7.04
C ARG A 142 4.50 21.77 -7.34
N LEU A 143 3.66 22.00 -6.34
CA LEU A 143 2.50 22.86 -6.51
C LEU A 143 2.99 24.28 -6.76
N ASP A 144 2.34 25.00 -7.68
CA ASP A 144 2.56 26.42 -7.81
C ASP A 144 2.19 27.14 -6.49
N ASP A 145 2.65 28.38 -6.33
CA ASP A 145 2.49 29.11 -5.08
C ASP A 145 1.02 29.35 -4.69
N ASP A 146 0.08 29.33 -5.64
CA ASP A 146 -1.35 29.54 -5.41
C ASP A 146 -2.07 28.24 -5.03
N MET A 147 -1.74 27.13 -5.70
CA MET A 147 -2.18 25.78 -5.33
C MET A 147 -1.61 25.34 -3.99
N LEU A 148 -0.33 25.66 -3.71
CA LEU A 148 0.26 25.38 -2.40
C LEU A 148 -0.47 26.13 -1.28
N ARG A 149 -0.97 27.35 -1.54
CA ARG A 149 -1.77 28.11 -0.57
C ARG A 149 -3.17 27.51 -0.37
N SER A 150 -3.76 26.91 -1.40
CA SER A 150 -5.10 26.29 -1.30
C SER A 150 -5.05 24.89 -0.68
N THR A 151 -4.00 24.12 -0.94
CA THR A 151 -3.80 22.75 -0.41
C THR A 151 -3.19 22.73 0.99
N SER A 152 -2.38 23.73 1.35
CA SER A 152 -1.71 23.78 2.65
C SER A 152 -2.51 24.62 3.64
N ASP A 153 -3.17 23.95 4.59
CA ASP A 153 -4.01 24.61 5.62
C ASP A 153 -3.25 25.58 6.56
N SER A 154 -1.90 25.64 6.49
CA SER A 154 -1.12 26.46 7.42
C SER A 154 0.18 27.05 6.85
N THR A 155 0.46 28.31 7.22
CA THR A 155 1.73 29.00 6.91
C THR A 155 2.99 28.19 7.23
N PRO A 156 3.10 27.47 8.38
CA PRO A 156 4.24 26.60 8.66
C PRO A 156 4.50 25.53 7.60
N SER A 157 3.46 24.89 7.06
CA SER A 157 3.59 23.85 6.05
C SER A 157 4.05 24.43 4.71
N ARG A 158 3.50 25.59 4.30
CA ARG A 158 3.99 26.32 3.12
C ARG A 158 5.46 26.72 3.25
N LEU A 159 5.86 27.23 4.42
CA LEU A 159 7.27 27.57 4.68
C LEU A 159 8.17 26.34 4.72
N ALA A 160 7.70 25.21 5.24
CA ALA A 160 8.44 23.96 5.26
C ALA A 160 8.75 23.48 3.84
N VAL A 161 7.76 23.57 2.94
CA VAL A 161 7.90 23.22 1.53
C VAL A 161 8.92 24.13 0.82
N LYS A 162 8.78 25.45 0.95
CA LYS A 162 9.76 26.41 0.38
C LYS A 162 11.17 26.17 0.92
N LEU A 163 11.28 25.96 2.22
CA LEU A 163 12.54 25.66 2.90
C LEU A 163 13.18 24.38 2.36
N TRP A 164 12.39 23.33 2.10
CA TRP A 164 12.88 22.07 1.54
C TRP A 164 13.44 22.25 0.13
N SER A 165 12.71 22.95 -0.75
CA SER A 165 13.15 23.21 -2.13
C SER A 165 14.42 24.05 -2.23
N GLU A 166 14.67 24.92 -1.25
CA GLU A 166 15.89 25.74 -1.19
C GLU A 166 17.13 24.99 -0.70
N ARG A 167 16.99 23.76 -0.19
CA ARG A 167 18.12 22.96 0.32
C ARG A 167 19.16 22.65 -0.76
N GLU A 168 18.69 22.36 -1.97
CA GLU A 168 19.55 21.98 -3.10
C GLU A 168 20.10 23.18 -3.87
N ARG A 169 19.59 24.39 -3.58
CA ARG A 169 20.00 25.63 -4.24
C ARG A 169 21.14 26.29 -3.45
N ASP A 170 22.35 26.15 -3.96
CA ASP A 170 23.55 26.66 -3.32
C ASP A 170 23.45 28.17 -3.05
N GLY A 171 23.61 28.57 -1.77
CA GLY A 171 23.70 29.97 -1.34
C GLY A 171 22.39 30.75 -1.17
N LEU A 172 21.21 30.17 -1.47
CA LEU A 172 19.92 30.87 -1.33
C LEU A 172 19.17 30.50 -0.04
N GLY A 173 19.24 29.24 0.37
CA GLY A 173 18.55 28.70 1.54
C GLY A 173 19.30 28.87 2.87
N PRO A 174 18.63 28.68 4.01
CA PRO A 174 19.25 28.75 5.34
C PRO A 174 19.93 27.43 5.75
N TRP A 175 19.92 26.42 4.87
CA TRP A 175 20.57 25.14 5.10
C TRP A 175 22.09 25.29 5.08
N SER A 176 22.75 24.68 6.04
CA SER A 176 24.20 24.53 6.08
C SER A 176 24.59 23.12 5.63
N LYS A 177 25.68 23.00 4.88
CA LYS A 177 26.30 21.70 4.58
C LYS A 177 26.87 21.11 5.86
N GLY A 178 26.55 19.84 6.13
CA GLY A 178 27.09 19.11 7.26
C GLY A 178 28.44 18.46 6.94
N SER A 179 28.88 17.61 7.86
CA SER A 179 30.09 16.79 7.73
C SER A 179 29.88 15.45 8.43
N GLY A 180 30.52 14.38 7.93
CA GLY A 180 30.35 13.03 8.48
C GLY A 180 28.95 12.50 8.22
N GLU A 181 28.26 12.06 9.27
CA GLU A 181 26.90 11.49 9.21
C GLU A 181 25.79 12.51 8.92
N VAL A 182 26.13 13.79 8.73
CA VAL A 182 25.16 14.87 8.49
C VAL A 182 25.35 15.42 7.08
N ARG A 183 24.32 15.26 6.22
CA ARG A 183 24.28 15.85 4.87
C ARG A 183 24.07 17.36 4.95
N HIS A 184 22.98 17.76 5.62
CA HIS A 184 22.62 19.14 5.83
C HIS A 184 22.07 19.36 7.24
N TYR A 185 22.22 20.57 7.76
CA TYR A 185 21.56 20.96 9.01
C TYR A 185 21.03 22.39 8.93
N LEU A 186 20.08 22.70 9.80
CA LEU A 186 19.46 24.01 9.92
C LEU A 186 19.24 24.35 11.40
N ASP A 187 19.79 25.47 11.84
CA ASP A 187 19.55 25.97 13.20
C ASP A 187 18.26 26.80 13.24
N SER A 188 17.50 26.69 14.34
CA SER A 188 16.24 27.42 14.52
C SER A 188 16.39 28.95 14.47
N SER A 189 17.58 29.49 14.80
CA SER A 189 17.87 30.91 14.68
C SER A 189 18.04 31.34 13.22
N ASP A 190 18.73 30.55 12.40
CA ASP A 190 18.89 30.79 10.96
C ASP A 190 17.55 30.72 10.26
N LEU A 191 16.73 29.71 10.58
CA LEU A 191 15.37 29.61 10.06
C LEU A 191 14.51 30.82 10.42
N ARG A 192 14.61 31.31 11.67
CA ARG A 192 13.88 32.53 12.08
C ARG A 192 14.29 33.74 11.25
N HIS A 193 15.59 33.93 10.98
CA HIS A 193 16.07 35.03 10.15
C HIS A 193 15.60 34.88 8.70
N TRP A 194 15.62 33.65 8.18
CA TRP A 194 15.09 33.33 6.86
C TRP A 194 13.59 33.64 6.74
N ILE A 195 12.76 33.22 7.71
CA ILE A 195 11.32 33.50 7.71
C ILE A 195 11.05 35.00 7.62
N ARG A 196 11.80 35.81 8.37
CA ARG A 196 11.66 37.28 8.34
C ARG A 196 12.06 37.93 7.00
N ARG A 197 12.84 37.21 6.19
CA ARG A 197 13.25 37.64 4.85
C ARG A 197 12.23 37.22 3.79
N VAL A 198 11.59 36.06 3.97
CA VAL A 198 10.63 35.50 3.01
C VAL A 198 9.20 35.95 3.27
N GLU A 199 8.85 36.27 4.52
CA GLU A 199 7.53 36.75 4.93
C GLU A 199 7.61 38.20 5.41
N ASP A 200 6.90 39.09 4.72
CA ASP A 200 6.82 40.50 5.06
C ASP A 200 6.03 40.73 6.37
N GLY A 201 6.47 41.71 7.16
CA GLY A 201 5.74 42.17 8.35
C GLY A 201 5.77 41.22 9.57
N VAL A 202 6.56 40.16 9.55
CA VAL A 202 6.67 39.21 10.68
C VAL A 202 7.53 39.78 11.81
N SER A 203 6.93 39.90 13.00
CA SER A 203 7.66 40.32 14.21
C SER A 203 8.69 39.29 14.68
N GLU A 204 9.72 39.73 15.41
CA GLU A 204 10.78 38.85 15.94
C GLU A 204 10.22 37.68 16.79
N THR A 205 9.27 38.00 17.67
CA THR A 205 8.65 37.00 18.56
C THR A 205 7.78 36.02 17.78
N TYR A 206 7.07 36.49 16.74
CA TYR A 206 6.26 35.63 15.90
C TYR A 206 7.12 34.74 15.00
N ALA A 207 8.20 35.29 14.41
CA ALA A 207 9.17 34.54 13.61
C ALA A 207 9.76 33.36 14.38
N LYS A 208 10.06 33.54 15.68
CA LYS A 208 10.57 32.45 16.53
C LYS A 208 9.56 31.31 16.67
N LYS A 209 8.28 31.62 16.90
CA LYS A 209 7.21 30.60 16.99
C LYS A 209 6.97 29.94 15.64
N LEU A 210 7.01 30.72 14.56
CA LEU A 210 6.81 30.23 13.21
C LEU A 210 7.96 29.31 12.77
N ALA A 211 9.20 29.62 13.13
CA ALA A 211 10.36 28.76 12.91
C ALA A 211 10.18 27.39 13.58
N GLN A 212 9.75 27.36 14.85
CA GLN A 212 9.52 26.09 15.55
C GLN A 212 8.44 25.24 14.86
N ARG A 213 7.29 25.85 14.52
CA ARG A 213 6.20 25.14 13.83
C ARG A 213 6.60 24.69 12.42
N THR A 214 7.44 25.47 11.74
CA THR A 214 7.96 25.11 10.41
C THR A 214 8.89 23.91 10.52
N LEU A 215 9.77 23.84 11.53
CA LEU A 215 10.59 22.64 11.77
C LEU A 215 9.73 21.41 12.06
N ASP A 216 8.66 21.56 12.86
CA ASP A 216 7.73 20.46 13.12
C ASP A 216 7.03 20.00 11.83
N ALA A 217 6.65 20.94 10.96
CA ALA A 217 6.04 20.63 9.66
C ALA A 217 7.02 19.92 8.72
N VAL A 218 8.30 20.34 8.67
CA VAL A 218 9.32 19.64 7.87
C VAL A 218 9.51 18.21 8.39
N GLU A 219 9.64 18.03 9.70
CA GLU A 219 9.83 16.72 10.34
C GLU A 219 8.66 15.76 10.02
N ASN A 220 7.44 16.27 10.05
CA ASN A 220 6.23 15.52 9.72
C ASN A 220 6.14 15.19 8.21
N LEU A 221 6.29 16.20 7.34
CA LEU A 221 6.14 16.04 5.88
C LEU A 221 7.29 15.26 5.24
N ALA A 222 8.45 15.21 5.88
CA ALA A 222 9.58 14.38 5.46
C ALA A 222 9.49 12.93 5.96
N LYS A 223 8.39 12.54 6.63
CA LYS A 223 8.13 11.16 7.11
C LYS A 223 9.33 10.53 7.84
N GLY A 224 9.99 11.29 8.71
CA GLY A 224 11.11 10.79 9.53
C GLY A 224 12.49 10.75 8.86
N ARG A 225 12.62 11.24 7.62
CA ARG A 225 13.94 11.38 6.93
C ARG A 225 14.79 12.52 7.47
N VAL A 226 14.25 13.32 8.39
CA VAL A 226 14.97 14.35 9.13
C VAL A 226 14.57 14.25 10.59
N TYR A 227 15.45 14.68 11.48
CA TYR A 227 15.13 14.73 12.91
C TYR A 227 15.61 16.02 13.54
N SER A 228 15.03 16.35 14.68
CA SER A 228 15.44 17.52 15.45
C SER A 228 16.20 17.18 16.72
N GLN A 229 17.27 17.94 17.01
CA GLN A 229 18.09 17.78 18.20
C GLN A 229 18.28 19.12 18.91
N ARG A 230 18.48 19.09 20.23
CA ARG A 230 18.85 20.27 21.03
C ARG A 230 20.36 20.37 21.18
N LYS A 231 20.94 21.48 20.74
CA LYS A 231 22.38 21.79 20.91
C LYS A 231 22.58 22.91 21.91
N ASN A 232 23.60 22.80 22.74
CA ASN A 232 24.00 23.88 23.63
C ASN A 232 24.79 24.93 22.83
N ARG A 233 24.34 26.18 22.89
CA ARG A 233 25.05 27.34 22.35
C ARG A 233 25.48 28.27 23.47
N ARG A 234 26.57 28.98 23.22
CA ARG A 234 27.03 30.10 24.04
C ARG A 234 27.05 31.35 23.18
N LYS A 235 26.37 32.40 23.64
CA LYS A 235 26.44 33.74 23.07
C LYS A 235 26.42 34.73 24.23
N ASP A 236 27.34 35.68 24.23
CA ASP A 236 27.45 36.74 25.25
C ASP A 236 27.43 36.22 26.70
N GLY A 237 28.17 35.13 26.97
CA GLY A 237 28.27 34.52 28.31
C GLY A 237 27.05 33.70 28.75
N LEU A 238 25.94 33.73 28.01
CA LEU A 238 24.72 32.98 28.30
C LEU A 238 24.69 31.65 27.54
N ARG A 239 24.27 30.57 28.22
CA ARG A 239 24.02 29.26 27.62
C ARG A 239 22.55 29.13 27.24
N TYR A 240 22.26 28.82 25.99
CA TYR A 240 20.91 28.49 25.55
C TYR A 240 20.87 27.16 24.78
N LYS A 241 19.71 26.51 24.82
CA LYS A 241 19.43 25.32 24.00
C LYS A 241 18.82 25.79 22.69
N GLU A 242 19.48 25.47 21.58
CA GLU A 242 19.02 25.74 20.24
C GLU A 242 18.50 24.43 19.61
N ARG A 243 17.32 24.48 18.97
CA ARG A 243 16.84 23.36 18.17
C ARG A 243 17.52 23.41 16.81
N ARG A 244 18.02 22.27 16.37
CA ARG A 244 18.65 22.05 15.07
C ARG A 244 17.90 20.94 14.36
N LEU A 245 17.54 21.16 13.10
CA LEU A 245 17.06 20.11 12.20
C LEU A 245 18.25 19.52 11.47
N ILE A 246 18.27 18.20 11.35
CA ILE A 246 19.36 17.44 10.77
C ILE A 246 18.77 16.55 9.67
N LEU A 247 19.38 16.62 8.49
CA LEU A 247 19.24 15.66 7.42
C LEU A 247 20.49 14.76 7.41
N PRO A 248 20.38 13.50 7.85
CA PRO A 248 21.47 12.53 7.82
C PRO A 248 22.01 12.26 6.41
N SER A 249 23.27 11.82 6.32
CA SER A 249 23.91 11.44 5.06
C SER A 249 23.30 10.18 4.44
N ASP A 250 22.88 9.22 5.27
CA ASP A 250 22.26 7.95 4.92
C ASP A 250 20.73 8.03 4.77
N SER A 251 20.16 9.23 4.85
CA SER A 251 18.74 9.41 4.61
C SER A 251 18.43 9.16 3.14
N ASP A 252 17.79 8.03 2.88
CA ASP A 252 17.20 7.73 1.59
C ASP A 252 16.08 8.75 1.34
N ILE A 253 16.30 9.67 0.41
CA ILE A 253 15.26 10.60 -0.02
C ILE A 253 14.87 10.12 -1.41
N PRO A 254 13.58 9.81 -1.65
CA PRO A 254 13.12 9.35 -2.94
C PRO A 254 13.65 10.22 -4.07
N GLY A 255 14.50 9.59 -4.87
CA GLY A 255 15.06 10.12 -6.10
C GLY A 255 16.16 11.14 -5.90
N GLU A 256 16.71 11.33 -4.71
CA GLU A 256 18.06 11.89 -4.57
C GLU A 256 19.07 10.77 -4.74
N GLN A 257 20.04 10.91 -5.66
CA GLN A 257 21.18 9.99 -5.67
C GLN A 257 22.01 10.21 -4.40
N GLU A 258 22.48 9.12 -3.80
CA GLU A 258 23.54 9.17 -2.79
C GLU A 258 24.76 9.84 -3.44
N GLY A 259 24.99 11.11 -3.10
CA GLY A 259 26.17 11.85 -3.51
C GLY A 259 27.42 11.44 -2.74
#